data_AF-A0A2V5Y7Z2-F1
#
_entry.id   AF-A0A2V5Y7Z2-F1
#
_cell.length_a   1.000
_cell.length_b   1.000
_cell.length_c   1.000
_cell.angle_alpha   90.00
_cell.angle_beta   90.00
_cell.angle_gamma   90.00
#
_symmetry.space_group_name_H-M   'P 1'
#
loop_
_entity.id
_entity.type
_entity.pdbx_description
1 polymer ?
#
loop_
_entity_poly.entity_id
_entity_poly.type
_entity_poly.pdbx_seq_one_letter_code
_entity_poly.pdbx_strand_id
1 'polypeptide(L)'
;MEKLDLLAVGLGLAALAGINLYLTVFATGLAIHFHWITLAPQYQSLEVLGNPWIISIAGSLYFLEFFADKIPWLDSIWDAVHTVIRPIGGALLAIQVLGHPSPAFTVIVALLAGGTSLVAHTAKAATRLASNASPEPFSNIGLSLGEDAAVLGGLALVHFNPIVALIIFVICIGAFFYFAPRILRAMKAKIWLAWRKLNGPADRDVPPSLPLTLPTRFASIFDKENVLGETIRWAAPCVSGRGASARRSLGVSGRIPANLFGALVATNEEPRRLMFVARKAGRPFARTIDLEETNVSREPKFLSENLVILSSAGKGPRYFFVFPRSQAALVEQIVQDLHRRCSEPAIQEEVTANSASAPG
;
A
#
# COMPACT_ATOMS: atom_id res chain seq x y z
N MET A 1 18.11 -21.31 27.26
CA MET A 1 16.69 -21.63 27.01
C MET A 1 15.79 -20.66 27.77
N GLU A 2 15.96 -20.51 29.08
CA GLU A 2 15.17 -19.58 29.92
C GLU A 2 15.04 -18.13 29.38
N LYS A 3 16.14 -17.49 28.94
CA LYS A 3 16.07 -16.14 28.35
C LYS A 3 15.32 -16.09 27.01
N LEU A 4 15.36 -17.17 26.22
CA LEU A 4 14.62 -17.25 24.97
C LEU A 4 13.12 -17.40 25.24
N ASP A 5 12.74 -18.14 26.28
CA ASP A 5 11.34 -18.29 26.69
C ASP A 5 10.78 -16.97 27.24
N LEU A 6 11.56 -16.21 28.02
CA LEU A 6 11.19 -14.85 28.45
C LEU A 6 10.96 -13.92 27.26
N LEU A 7 11.87 -13.92 26.28
CA LEU A 7 11.72 -13.12 25.06
C LEU A 7 10.54 -13.59 24.22
N ALA A 8 10.31 -14.90 24.12
CA ALA A 8 9.22 -15.47 23.37
C ALA A 8 7.86 -15.05 23.94
N VAL A 9 7.68 -15.15 25.25
CA VAL A 9 6.46 -14.71 25.93
C VAL A 9 6.33 -13.19 25.87
N GLY A 10 7.39 -12.43 26.17
CA GLY A 10 7.36 -10.97 26.18
C GLY A 10 7.07 -10.35 24.81
N LEU A 11 7.79 -10.78 23.77
CA LEU A 11 7.56 -10.32 22.40
C LEU A 11 6.25 -10.86 21.83
N GLY A 12 5.83 -12.07 22.25
CA GLY A 12 4.54 -12.62 21.88
C GLY A 12 3.38 -11.80 22.40
N LEU A 13 3.36 -11.49 23.70
CA LEU A 13 2.36 -10.61 24.30
C LEU A 13 2.40 -9.21 23.67
N ALA A 14 3.59 -8.68 23.35
CA ALA A 14 3.72 -7.40 22.66
C ALA A 14 3.15 -7.42 21.23
N ALA A 15 3.36 -8.50 20.48
CA ALA A 15 2.78 -8.67 19.15
C ALA A 15 1.25 -8.72 19.20
N LEU A 16 0.69 -9.50 20.14
CA LEU A 16 -0.76 -9.61 20.34
C LEU A 16 -1.36 -8.28 20.81
N ALA A 17 -0.65 -7.54 21.67
CA ALA A 17 -1.06 -6.20 22.08
C ALA A 17 -1.08 -5.20 20.91
N GLY A 18 -0.20 -5.36 19.93
CA GLY A 18 -0.25 -4.62 18.67
C GLY A 18 -1.53 -4.87 17.88
N ILE A 19 -2.12 -6.07 17.96
CA ILE A 19 -3.39 -6.43 17.30
C ILE A 19 -4.59 -5.96 18.15
N ASN A 20 -4.66 -6.37 19.42
CA ASN A 20 -5.69 -5.96 20.39
C ASN A 20 -5.09 -5.91 21.81
N LEU A 21 -4.64 -4.71 22.24
CA LEU A 21 -4.02 -4.50 23.56
C LEU A 21 -4.98 -4.88 24.69
N TYR A 22 -6.21 -4.40 24.62
CA TYR A 22 -7.16 -4.58 25.71
C TYR A 22 -7.61 -6.02 25.84
N LEU A 23 -7.86 -6.71 24.72
CA LEU A 23 -8.13 -8.15 24.74
C LEU A 23 -6.95 -8.95 25.28
N THR A 24 -5.73 -8.60 24.89
CA THR A 24 -4.50 -9.26 25.37
C THR A 24 -4.40 -9.15 26.89
N VAL A 25 -4.59 -7.95 27.44
CA VAL A 25 -4.56 -7.70 28.90
C VAL A 25 -5.73 -8.38 29.60
N PHE A 26 -6.94 -8.23 29.06
CA PHE A 26 -8.16 -8.77 29.66
C PHE A 26 -8.16 -10.30 29.73
N ALA A 27 -7.86 -10.98 28.63
CA ALA A 27 -7.84 -12.44 28.59
C ALA A 27 -6.71 -13.03 29.44
N THR A 28 -5.52 -12.41 29.42
CA THR A 28 -4.41 -12.83 30.29
C THR A 28 -4.77 -12.62 31.76
N GLY A 29 -5.36 -11.47 32.10
CA GLY A 29 -5.79 -11.14 33.46
C GLY A 29 -6.87 -12.09 33.98
N LEU A 30 -7.89 -12.42 33.17
CA LEU A 30 -8.89 -13.43 33.53
C LEU A 30 -8.27 -14.80 33.78
N ALA A 31 -7.36 -15.24 32.91
CA ALA A 31 -6.69 -16.53 33.06
C ALA A 31 -5.88 -16.63 34.36
N ILE A 32 -5.25 -15.54 34.78
CA ILE A 32 -4.53 -15.44 36.05
C ILE A 32 -5.51 -15.38 37.23
N HIS A 33 -6.50 -14.50 37.17
CA HIS A 33 -7.46 -14.25 38.25
C HIS A 33 -8.29 -15.47 38.63
N PHE A 34 -8.75 -16.22 37.62
CA PHE A 34 -9.53 -17.45 37.81
C PHE A 34 -8.66 -18.71 37.88
N HIS A 35 -7.33 -18.56 37.94
CA HIS A 35 -6.37 -19.67 38.01
C HIS A 35 -6.52 -20.70 36.87
N TRP A 36 -6.90 -20.25 35.67
CA TRP A 36 -6.90 -21.10 34.47
C TRP A 36 -5.49 -21.45 34.01
N ILE A 37 -4.52 -20.59 34.36
CA ILE A 37 -3.09 -20.83 34.16
C ILE A 37 -2.35 -20.69 35.49
N THR A 38 -1.33 -21.51 35.68
CA THR A 38 -0.37 -21.34 36.77
C THR A 38 0.87 -20.65 36.21
N LEU A 39 1.20 -19.47 36.76
CA LEU A 39 2.41 -18.75 36.37
C LEU A 39 3.63 -19.48 36.91
N ALA A 40 4.60 -19.74 36.04
CA ALA A 40 5.92 -20.19 36.49
C ALA A 40 6.64 -19.05 37.24
N PRO A 41 7.58 -19.35 38.15
CA PRO A 41 8.23 -18.33 38.98
C PRO A 41 8.84 -17.18 38.19
N GLN A 42 9.39 -17.46 37.01
CA GLN A 42 9.98 -16.44 36.13
C GLN A 42 8.96 -15.45 35.53
N TYR A 43 7.65 -15.78 35.56
CA TYR A 43 6.57 -14.94 35.03
C TYR A 43 5.71 -14.32 36.13
N GLN A 44 6.11 -14.44 37.40
CA GLN A 44 5.27 -14.03 38.54
C GLN A 44 4.89 -12.54 38.49
N SER A 45 5.72 -11.69 37.91
CA SER A 45 5.42 -10.26 37.74
C SER A 45 4.23 -9.96 36.82
N LEU A 46 3.72 -10.94 36.05
CA LEU A 46 2.45 -10.84 35.34
C LEU A 46 1.22 -10.98 36.24
N GLU A 47 1.37 -11.48 37.47
CA GLU A 47 0.26 -11.67 38.42
C GLU A 47 -0.54 -10.39 38.65
N VAL A 48 0.10 -9.22 38.53
CA VAL A 48 -0.55 -7.92 38.59
C VAL A 48 -1.75 -7.80 37.64
N LEU A 49 -1.69 -8.43 36.45
CA LEU A 49 -2.78 -8.42 35.48
C LEU A 49 -4.05 -9.14 36.00
N GLY A 50 -3.91 -10.02 36.99
CA GLY A 50 -5.01 -10.67 37.69
C GLY A 50 -5.78 -9.75 38.64
N ASN A 51 -5.38 -8.48 38.78
CA ASN A 51 -6.08 -7.51 39.62
C ASN A 51 -7.48 -7.17 39.02
N PRO A 52 -8.57 -7.26 39.79
CA PRO A 52 -9.92 -6.98 39.30
C PRO A 52 -10.06 -5.62 38.61
N TRP A 53 -9.39 -4.57 39.10
CA TRP A 53 -9.44 -3.24 38.47
C TRP A 53 -8.82 -3.22 37.08
N ILE A 54 -7.67 -3.89 36.90
CA ILE A 54 -7.00 -3.99 35.59
C ILE A 54 -7.89 -4.77 34.62
N ILE A 55 -8.47 -5.88 35.08
CA ILE A 55 -9.38 -6.71 34.29
C ILE A 55 -10.63 -5.90 33.89
N SER A 56 -11.27 -5.20 34.83
CA SER A 56 -12.46 -4.40 34.54
C SER A 56 -12.19 -3.27 33.56
N ILE A 57 -11.07 -2.55 33.71
CA ILE A 57 -10.70 -1.46 32.79
C ILE A 57 -10.37 -2.02 31.41
N ALA A 58 -9.55 -3.07 31.33
CA ALA A 58 -9.19 -3.71 30.07
C ALA A 58 -10.41 -4.31 29.36
N GLY A 59 -11.30 -4.98 30.10
CA GLY A 59 -12.55 -5.51 29.55
C GLY A 59 -13.48 -4.42 29.03
N SER A 60 -13.58 -3.29 29.73
CA SER A 60 -14.38 -2.14 29.29
C SER A 60 -13.81 -1.50 28.02
N LEU A 61 -12.49 -1.29 27.96
CA LEU A 61 -11.82 -0.73 26.79
C LEU A 61 -11.85 -1.70 25.61
N TYR A 62 -11.74 -3.01 25.84
CA TYR A 62 -11.94 -4.03 24.81
C TYR A 62 -13.37 -4.02 24.28
N PHE A 63 -14.37 -3.92 25.16
CA PHE A 63 -15.77 -3.79 24.75
C PHE A 63 -15.94 -2.56 23.85
N LEU A 64 -15.42 -1.39 24.26
CA LEU A 64 -15.46 -0.19 23.44
C LEU A 64 -14.75 -0.37 22.09
N GLU A 65 -13.54 -0.97 22.06
CA GLU A 65 -12.82 -1.29 20.83
C GLU A 65 -13.64 -2.18 19.90
N PHE A 66 -14.24 -3.24 20.43
CA PHE A 66 -15.03 -4.20 19.68
C PHE A 66 -16.21 -3.53 18.95
N PHE A 67 -16.86 -2.53 19.57
CA PHE A 67 -17.93 -1.77 18.92
C PHE A 67 -17.38 -0.66 18.02
N ALA A 68 -16.30 0.00 18.42
CA ALA A 68 -15.65 1.03 17.61
C ALA A 68 -15.23 0.50 16.24
N ASP A 69 -14.70 -0.72 16.20
CA ASP A 69 -14.28 -1.41 14.98
C ASP A 69 -15.42 -1.68 13.99
N LYS A 70 -16.68 -1.61 14.44
CA LYS A 70 -17.86 -1.84 13.60
C LYS A 70 -18.44 -0.55 13.03
N ILE A 71 -18.02 0.61 13.54
CA ILE A 71 -18.55 1.93 13.14
C ILE A 71 -17.51 2.61 12.22
N PRO A 72 -17.86 2.89 10.95
CA PRO A 72 -16.96 3.61 10.04
C PRO A 72 -16.53 4.97 10.63
N TRP A 73 -15.28 5.36 10.40
CA TRP A 73 -14.61 6.55 10.95
C TRP A 73 -14.21 6.45 12.42
N LEU A 74 -15.06 5.87 13.27
CA LEU A 74 -14.71 5.65 14.67
C LEU A 74 -13.55 4.65 14.79
N ASP A 75 -13.56 3.61 13.97
CA ASP A 75 -12.46 2.66 13.76
C ASP A 75 -11.11 3.37 13.50
N SER A 76 -11.12 4.34 12.59
CA SER A 76 -9.94 5.05 12.14
C SER A 76 -9.40 6.01 13.20
N ILE A 77 -10.29 6.67 13.95
CA ILE A 77 -9.91 7.53 15.09
C ILE A 77 -9.33 6.68 16.22
N TRP A 78 -9.97 5.55 16.53
CA TRP A 78 -9.48 4.61 17.53
C TRP A 78 -8.08 4.11 17.16
N ASP A 79 -7.88 3.64 15.93
CA ASP A 79 -6.58 3.16 15.45
C ASP A 79 -5.51 4.27 15.45
N ALA A 80 -5.88 5.53 15.19
CA ALA A 80 -4.95 6.65 15.23
C ALA A 80 -4.41 6.89 16.65
N VAL A 81 -5.29 6.94 17.66
CA VAL A 81 -4.90 7.07 19.07
C VAL A 81 -4.03 5.88 19.50
N HIS A 82 -4.41 4.67 19.09
CA HIS A 82 -3.73 3.44 19.48
C HIS A 82 -2.40 3.18 18.77
N THR A 83 -2.07 3.97 17.75
CA THR A 83 -0.73 4.00 17.16
C THR A 83 0.34 4.38 18.19
N VAL A 84 -0.04 5.12 19.25
CA VAL A 84 0.85 5.48 20.37
C VAL A 84 0.64 4.56 21.57
N ILE A 85 -0.61 4.27 21.93
CA ILE A 85 -0.94 3.50 23.15
C ILE A 85 -0.43 2.05 23.06
N ARG A 86 -0.60 1.38 21.91
CA ARG A 86 -0.25 -0.05 21.78
C ARG A 86 1.24 -0.32 21.87
N PRO A 87 2.15 0.46 21.23
CA PRO A 87 3.59 0.28 21.43
C PRO A 87 4.00 0.40 22.89
N ILE A 88 3.43 1.37 23.61
CA ILE A 88 3.70 1.56 25.05
C ILE A 88 3.16 0.36 25.84
N GLY A 89 1.90 -0.02 25.62
CA GLY A 89 1.28 -1.16 26.30
C GLY A 89 2.01 -2.48 26.06
N GLY A 90 2.43 -2.75 24.81
CA GLY A 90 3.21 -3.93 24.46
C GLY A 90 4.59 -3.95 25.11
N ALA A 91 5.26 -2.78 25.19
CA ALA A 91 6.53 -2.66 25.91
C ALA A 91 6.36 -2.92 27.41
N LEU A 92 5.31 -2.35 28.03
CA LEU A 92 5.01 -2.57 29.45
C LEU A 92 4.70 -4.04 29.75
N LEU A 93 3.89 -4.70 28.92
CA LEU A 93 3.61 -6.14 29.06
C LEU A 93 4.89 -6.97 28.97
N ALA A 94 5.75 -6.70 28.01
CA ALA A 94 7.02 -7.40 27.88
C ALA A 94 7.91 -7.17 29.11
N ILE A 95 8.01 -5.94 29.62
CA ILE A 95 8.76 -5.64 30.86
C ILE A 95 8.22 -6.45 32.04
N GLN A 96 6.89 -6.56 32.18
CA GLN A 96 6.28 -7.38 33.24
C GLN A 96 6.61 -8.86 33.11
N VAL A 97 6.80 -9.40 31.90
CA VAL A 97 7.28 -10.78 31.70
C VAL A 97 8.70 -10.97 32.24
N LEU A 98 9.55 -9.94 32.17
CA LEU A 98 10.95 -10.03 32.57
C LEU A 98 11.15 -9.93 34.10
N GLY A 99 10.18 -9.38 34.83
CA GLY A 99 10.28 -9.14 36.27
C GLY A 99 11.35 -8.11 36.64
N HIS A 100 12.53 -8.56 37.10
CA HIS A 100 13.62 -7.70 37.57
C HIS A 100 14.93 -7.88 36.76
N PRO A 101 14.91 -7.57 35.45
CA PRO A 101 16.12 -7.61 34.63
C PRO A 101 17.07 -6.44 34.93
N SER A 102 18.32 -6.54 34.45
CA SER A 102 19.24 -5.40 34.44
C SER A 102 18.65 -4.22 33.63
N PRO A 103 18.90 -2.96 34.00
CA PRO A 103 18.34 -1.79 33.30
C PRO A 103 18.58 -1.77 31.79
N ALA A 104 19.78 -2.17 31.34
CA ALA A 104 20.11 -2.25 29.92
C ALA A 104 19.21 -3.25 29.16
N PHE A 105 18.94 -4.41 29.77
CA PHE A 105 18.09 -5.43 29.17
C PHE A 105 16.61 -4.99 29.15
N THR A 106 16.14 -4.28 30.18
CA THR A 106 14.80 -3.66 30.18
C THR A 106 14.61 -2.74 28.98
N VAL A 107 15.58 -1.86 28.72
CA VAL A 107 15.52 -0.91 27.59
C VAL A 107 15.51 -1.66 26.26
N ILE A 108 16.38 -2.67 26.08
CA ILE A 108 16.42 -3.48 24.85
C ILE A 108 15.06 -4.14 24.61
N VAL A 109 14.50 -4.81 25.63
CA VAL A 109 13.22 -5.50 25.46
C VAL A 109 12.06 -4.53 25.28
N ALA A 110 12.04 -3.40 25.97
CA ALA A 110 11.03 -2.37 25.77
C ALA A 110 11.02 -1.84 24.32
N LEU A 111 12.21 -1.58 23.75
CA LEU A 111 12.34 -1.13 22.36
C LEU A 111 11.89 -2.22 21.37
N LEU A 112 12.31 -3.47 21.59
CA LEU A 112 11.93 -4.59 20.74
C LEU A 112 10.41 -4.86 20.81
N ALA A 113 9.84 -4.88 22.00
CA ALA A 113 8.42 -5.13 22.23
C ALA A 113 7.55 -3.98 21.72
N GLY A 114 7.92 -2.73 21.99
CA GLY A 114 7.21 -1.56 21.46
C GLY A 114 7.25 -1.51 19.94
N GLY A 115 8.41 -1.79 19.34
CA GLY A 115 8.54 -1.91 17.88
C GLY A 115 7.71 -3.07 17.30
N THR A 116 7.69 -4.21 17.98
CA THR A 116 6.89 -5.39 17.58
C THR A 116 5.40 -5.07 17.60
N SER A 117 4.91 -4.43 18.67
CA SER A 117 3.53 -3.97 18.80
C SER A 117 3.16 -2.95 17.72
N LEU A 118 4.06 -1.99 17.43
CA LEU A 118 3.87 -1.02 16.35
C LEU A 118 3.76 -1.69 14.97
N VAL A 119 4.62 -2.68 14.68
CA VAL A 119 4.59 -3.44 13.43
C VAL A 119 3.28 -4.21 13.30
N ALA A 120 2.84 -4.90 14.34
CA ALA A 120 1.58 -5.63 14.34
C ALA A 120 0.36 -4.70 14.15
N HIS A 121 0.34 -3.55 14.84
CA HIS A 121 -0.70 -2.52 14.65
C HIS A 121 -0.71 -1.97 13.23
N THR A 122 0.48 -1.69 12.67
CA THR A 122 0.60 -1.20 11.30
C THR A 122 0.12 -2.24 10.28
N ALA A 123 0.38 -3.53 10.53
CA ALA A 123 -0.13 -4.62 9.69
C ALA A 123 -1.67 -4.71 9.74
N LYS A 124 -2.28 -4.55 10.92
CA LYS A 124 -3.75 -4.44 11.09
C LYS A 124 -4.31 -3.27 10.29
N ALA A 125 -3.77 -2.06 10.49
CA ALA A 125 -4.21 -0.86 9.76
C ALA A 125 -4.05 -0.99 8.24
N ALA A 126 -2.95 -1.60 7.77
CA ALA A 126 -2.72 -1.86 6.35
C ALA A 126 -3.74 -2.85 5.75
N THR A 127 -4.19 -3.83 6.53
CA THR A 127 -5.21 -4.80 6.11
C THR A 127 -6.57 -4.14 5.97
N ARG A 128 -6.95 -3.25 6.91
CA ARG A 128 -8.16 -2.41 6.81
C ARG A 128 -8.16 -1.50 5.58
N LEU A 129 -7.03 -0.88 5.26
CA LEU A 129 -6.89 -0.07 4.04
C LEU A 129 -7.04 -0.88 2.75
N ALA A 130 -6.71 -2.17 2.78
CA ALA A 130 -6.88 -3.07 1.65
C ALA A 130 -8.33 -3.57 1.53
N SER A 131 -9.00 -3.90 2.65
CA SER A 131 -10.39 -4.35 2.66
C SER A 131 -11.38 -3.24 2.32
N ASN A 132 -11.13 -2.01 2.77
CA ASN A 132 -11.97 -0.83 2.48
C ASN A 132 -12.01 -0.43 0.98
N ALA A 133 -11.33 -1.17 0.10
CA ALA A 133 -11.51 -1.07 -1.35
C ALA A 133 -12.82 -1.75 -1.84
N SER A 134 -13.46 -2.59 -1.01
CA SER A 134 -14.79 -3.17 -1.27
C SER A 134 -15.74 -2.76 -0.14
N PRO A 135 -16.79 -1.98 -0.41
CA PRO A 135 -17.69 -1.43 0.61
C PRO A 135 -18.72 -2.47 1.10
N GLU A 136 -18.27 -3.64 1.55
CA GLU A 136 -19.15 -4.65 2.12
C GLU A 136 -18.97 -4.71 3.65
N PRO A 137 -19.98 -4.32 4.45
CA PRO A 137 -19.86 -4.24 5.93
C PRO A 137 -19.47 -5.57 6.59
N PHE A 138 -19.73 -6.69 5.93
CA PHE A 138 -19.32 -8.02 6.37
C PHE A 138 -17.80 -8.22 6.41
N SER A 139 -17.04 -7.52 5.54
CA SER A 139 -15.58 -7.66 5.49
C SER A 139 -14.89 -7.11 6.74
N ASN A 140 -15.38 -5.97 7.27
CA ASN A 140 -14.78 -5.35 8.45
C ASN A 140 -15.15 -6.09 9.73
N ILE A 141 -16.39 -6.59 9.83
CA ILE A 141 -16.82 -7.45 10.94
C ILE A 141 -16.00 -8.74 10.96
N GLY A 142 -15.88 -9.41 9.81
CA GLY A 142 -15.10 -10.65 9.70
C GLY A 142 -13.62 -10.45 10.05
N LEU A 143 -13.04 -9.32 9.63
CA LEU A 143 -11.66 -8.98 9.95
C LEU A 143 -11.47 -8.72 11.45
N SER A 144 -12.34 -7.93 12.09
CA SER A 144 -12.32 -7.67 13.52
C SER A 144 -12.48 -8.95 14.36
N LEU A 145 -13.42 -9.83 14.00
CA LEU A 145 -13.57 -11.13 14.66
C LEU A 145 -12.36 -12.05 14.45
N GLY A 146 -11.76 -12.01 13.26
CA GLY A 146 -10.52 -12.73 12.96
C GLY A 146 -9.33 -12.23 13.78
N GLU A 147 -9.24 -10.91 14.02
CA GLU A 147 -8.23 -10.30 14.89
C GLU A 147 -8.40 -10.78 16.33
N ASP A 148 -9.63 -10.78 16.88
CA ASP A 148 -9.90 -11.25 18.24
C ASP A 148 -9.58 -12.75 18.40
N ALA A 149 -9.97 -13.56 17.42
CA ALA A 149 -9.63 -14.98 17.38
C ALA A 149 -8.11 -15.22 17.28
N ALA A 150 -7.40 -14.42 16.49
CA ALA A 150 -5.95 -14.48 16.38
C ALA A 150 -5.27 -14.09 17.70
N VAL A 151 -5.81 -13.13 18.44
CA VAL A 151 -5.30 -12.75 19.77
C VAL A 151 -5.50 -13.85 20.78
N LEU A 152 -6.71 -14.41 20.89
CA LEU A 152 -6.99 -15.51 21.81
C LEU A 152 -6.21 -16.79 21.46
N GLY A 153 -6.15 -17.16 20.19
CA GLY A 153 -5.35 -18.29 19.71
C GLY A 153 -3.85 -18.06 19.90
N GLY A 154 -3.39 -16.83 19.70
CA GLY A 154 -2.01 -16.41 19.96
C GLY A 154 -1.65 -16.49 21.44
N LEU A 155 -2.53 -16.06 22.35
CA LEU A 155 -2.35 -16.20 23.79
C LEU A 155 -2.23 -17.67 24.20
N ALA A 156 -3.12 -18.53 23.68
CA ALA A 156 -3.05 -19.97 23.91
C ALA A 156 -1.71 -20.54 23.39
N LEU A 157 -1.28 -20.12 22.20
CA LEU A 157 -0.01 -20.57 21.63
C LEU A 157 1.20 -20.11 22.45
N VAL A 158 1.21 -18.86 22.93
CA VAL A 158 2.26 -18.32 23.81
C VAL A 158 2.33 -19.12 25.12
N HIS A 159 1.17 -19.50 25.67
CA HIS A 159 1.10 -20.30 26.90
C HIS A 159 1.63 -21.72 26.70
N PHE A 160 1.17 -22.45 25.67
CA PHE A 160 1.52 -23.85 25.48
C PHE A 160 2.86 -24.07 24.77
N ASN A 161 3.22 -23.20 23.82
CA ASN A 161 4.39 -23.37 22.95
C ASN A 161 5.05 -22.02 22.63
N PRO A 162 5.69 -21.35 23.61
CA PRO A 162 6.23 -19.99 23.44
C PRO A 162 7.24 -19.87 22.28
N ILE A 163 8.12 -20.86 22.10
CA ILE A 163 9.09 -20.86 21.00
C ILE A 163 8.40 -20.94 19.63
N VAL A 164 7.36 -21.76 19.49
CA VAL A 164 6.58 -21.83 18.25
C VAL A 164 5.87 -20.51 17.98
N ALA A 165 5.29 -19.89 19.03
CA ALA A 165 4.70 -18.56 18.93
C ALA A 165 5.72 -17.53 18.42
N LEU A 166 6.92 -17.50 19.00
CA LEU A 166 8.00 -16.60 18.60
C LEU A 166 8.40 -16.80 17.13
N ILE A 167 8.54 -18.04 16.67
CA ILE A 167 8.87 -18.34 15.26
C ILE A 167 7.78 -17.80 14.33
N ILE A 168 6.50 -18.05 14.66
CA ILE A 168 5.38 -17.53 13.87
C ILE A 168 5.38 -16.00 13.84
N PHE A 169 5.59 -15.33 14.98
CA PHE A 169 5.67 -13.87 15.02
C PHE A 169 6.82 -13.32 14.18
N VAL A 170 8.01 -13.94 14.25
CA VAL A 170 9.16 -13.54 13.42
C VAL A 170 8.85 -13.70 11.93
N ILE A 171 8.16 -14.79 11.54
CA ILE A 171 7.70 -14.99 10.15
C ILE A 171 6.70 -13.91 9.75
N CYS A 172 5.74 -13.56 10.60
CA CYS A 172 4.76 -12.50 10.34
C CYS A 172 5.42 -11.12 10.19
N ILE A 173 6.40 -10.79 11.04
CA ILE A 173 7.19 -9.55 10.94
C ILE A 173 7.99 -9.54 9.63
N GLY A 174 8.65 -10.64 9.29
CA GLY A 174 9.38 -10.79 8.02
C GLY A 174 8.46 -10.61 6.81
N ALA A 175 7.27 -11.21 6.85
CA ALA A 175 6.25 -11.05 5.82
C ALA A 175 5.79 -9.58 5.72
N PHE A 176 5.56 -8.91 6.85
CA PHE A 176 5.22 -7.49 6.87
C PHE A 176 6.29 -6.64 6.16
N PHE A 177 7.57 -6.79 6.52
CA PHE A 177 8.65 -6.04 5.88
C PHE A 177 8.82 -6.39 4.40
N TYR A 178 8.60 -7.65 4.02
CA TYR A 178 8.63 -8.08 2.62
C TYR A 178 7.51 -7.41 1.79
N PHE A 179 6.30 -7.29 2.33
CA PHE A 179 5.15 -6.68 1.64
C PHE A 179 5.05 -5.17 1.80
N ALA A 180 5.68 -4.58 2.83
CA ALA A 180 5.61 -3.15 3.15
C ALA A 180 5.95 -2.24 1.95
N PRO A 181 7.01 -2.47 1.14
CA PRO A 181 7.30 -1.62 -0.02
C PRO A 181 6.18 -1.62 -1.08
N ARG A 182 5.40 -2.69 -1.17
CA ARG A 182 4.26 -2.77 -2.09
C ARG A 182 3.06 -1.99 -1.54
N ILE A 183 2.81 -2.11 -0.24
CA ILE A 183 1.72 -1.41 0.46
C ILE A 183 2.00 0.10 0.48
N LEU A 184 3.20 0.52 0.89
CA LEU A 184 3.62 1.93 0.97
C LEU A 184 3.53 2.63 -0.39
N ARG A 185 3.90 1.96 -1.50
CA ARG A 185 3.73 2.51 -2.85
C ARG A 185 2.26 2.76 -3.20
N ALA A 186 1.37 1.84 -2.83
CA ALA A 186 -0.07 1.99 -3.04
C ALA A 186 -0.65 3.12 -2.18
N MET A 187 -0.25 3.22 -0.90
CA MET A 187 -0.68 4.29 0.01
C MET A 187 -0.22 5.67 -0.47
N LYS A 188 1.05 5.79 -0.87
CA LYS A 188 1.60 7.06 -1.39
C LYS A 188 0.84 7.57 -2.61
N ALA A 189 0.46 6.67 -3.53
CA ALA A 189 -0.37 7.01 -4.68
C ALA A 189 -1.73 7.58 -4.26
N LYS A 190 -2.43 6.90 -3.34
CA LYS A 190 -3.74 7.35 -2.85
C LYS A 190 -3.66 8.67 -2.08
N ILE A 191 -2.69 8.82 -1.18
CA ILE A 191 -2.48 10.07 -0.41
C ILE A 191 -2.19 11.22 -1.36
N TRP A 192 -1.33 11.02 -2.36
CA TRP A 192 -1.04 12.05 -3.35
C TRP A 192 -2.28 12.48 -4.16
N LEU A 193 -3.12 11.53 -4.58
CA LEU A 193 -4.40 11.82 -5.26
C LEU A 193 -5.35 12.62 -4.35
N ALA A 194 -5.50 12.20 -3.09
CA ALA A 194 -6.34 12.89 -2.11
C ALA A 194 -5.85 14.32 -1.85
N TRP A 195 -4.54 14.49 -1.63
CA TRP A 195 -3.93 15.78 -1.38
C TRP A 195 -4.06 16.73 -2.58
N ARG A 196 -3.88 16.23 -3.82
CA ARG A 196 -4.12 17.01 -5.04
C ARG A 196 -5.60 17.33 -5.30
N LYS A 197 -6.54 16.51 -4.80
CA LYS A 197 -7.97 16.82 -4.88
C LYS A 197 -8.33 17.95 -3.91
N LEU A 198 -7.77 17.94 -2.70
CA LEU A 198 -7.98 18.99 -1.69
C LEU A 198 -7.30 20.32 -2.07
N ASN A 199 -6.10 20.26 -2.65
CA ASN A 199 -5.32 21.45 -3.04
C ASN A 199 -5.46 21.79 -4.54
N GLY A 200 -6.41 21.18 -5.25
CA GLY A 200 -6.65 21.48 -6.65
C GLY A 200 -7.20 22.90 -6.79
N PRO A 201 -6.65 23.75 -7.67
CA PRO A 201 -7.25 25.04 -7.95
C PRO A 201 -8.72 24.82 -8.36
N ALA A 202 -9.64 25.62 -7.83
CA ALA A 202 -11.03 25.65 -8.29
C ALA A 202 -11.16 26.31 -9.69
N ASP A 203 -10.06 26.37 -10.44
CA ASP A 203 -9.97 27.05 -11.71
C ASP A 203 -10.51 26.12 -12.80
N ARG A 204 -11.84 26.14 -12.94
CA ARG A 204 -12.58 25.36 -13.93
C ARG A 204 -12.54 25.98 -15.32
N ASP A 205 -12.00 27.20 -15.45
CA ASP A 205 -12.25 28.07 -16.60
C ASP A 205 -11.01 28.35 -17.46
N VAL A 206 -9.81 27.91 -17.04
CA VAL A 206 -8.62 27.95 -17.89
C VAL A 206 -8.63 26.75 -18.83
N PRO A 207 -8.69 26.93 -20.16
CA PRO A 207 -8.57 25.81 -21.09
C PRO A 207 -7.21 25.16 -20.84
N PRO A 208 -7.16 23.85 -20.51
CA PRO A 208 -5.87 23.21 -20.31
C PRO A 208 -5.07 23.35 -21.59
N SER A 209 -3.78 23.60 -21.48
CA SER A 209 -2.85 23.38 -22.58
C SER A 209 -2.10 22.10 -22.25
N LEU A 210 -1.82 21.29 -23.27
CA LEU A 210 -1.00 20.11 -23.10
C LEU A 210 0.39 20.55 -22.64
N PRO A 211 0.87 20.08 -21.46
CA PRO A 211 2.14 20.53 -20.92
C PRO A 211 3.29 20.06 -21.82
N LEU A 212 4.06 21.00 -22.35
CA LEU A 212 5.19 20.72 -23.24
C LEU A 212 6.46 20.30 -22.48
N THR A 213 6.52 20.56 -21.17
CA THR A 213 7.73 20.37 -20.37
C THR A 213 7.68 19.10 -19.53
N LEU A 214 8.66 18.22 -19.73
CA LEU A 214 8.87 17.06 -18.87
C LEU A 214 9.48 17.51 -17.52
N PRO A 215 8.97 17.05 -16.36
CA PRO A 215 9.60 17.36 -15.09
C PRO A 215 11.08 16.95 -15.06
N THR A 216 11.96 17.86 -14.61
CA THR A 216 13.43 17.70 -14.62
C THR A 216 13.92 16.36 -14.05
N ARG A 217 13.25 15.84 -13.02
CA ARG A 217 13.55 14.52 -12.42
C ARG A 217 13.46 13.32 -13.39
N PHE A 218 12.77 13.48 -14.51
CA PHE A 218 12.58 12.46 -15.55
C PHE A 218 13.34 12.77 -16.85
N ALA A 219 13.85 13.99 -17.04
CA ALA A 219 14.59 14.41 -18.25
C ALA A 219 15.72 13.43 -18.58
N SER A 220 16.65 13.21 -17.65
CA SER A 220 17.76 12.24 -17.81
C SER A 220 17.35 10.79 -18.13
N ILE A 221 16.09 10.41 -17.88
CA ILE A 221 15.58 9.07 -18.20
C ILE A 221 15.04 9.07 -19.63
N PHE A 222 14.29 10.12 -19.99
CA PHE A 222 13.81 10.34 -21.34
C PHE A 222 14.97 10.51 -22.32
N ASP A 223 15.96 11.34 -22.02
CA ASP A 223 17.11 11.62 -22.91
C ASP A 223 17.91 10.35 -23.25
N LYS A 224 17.96 9.37 -22.34
CA LYS A 224 18.63 8.08 -22.59
C LYS A 224 17.88 7.17 -23.54
N GLU A 225 16.56 7.29 -23.58
CA GLU A 225 15.68 6.48 -24.43
C GLU A 225 15.36 7.19 -25.74
N ASN A 226 15.34 8.52 -25.73
CA ASN A 226 15.17 9.37 -26.90
C ASN A 226 16.48 9.53 -27.67
N VAL A 227 16.99 8.43 -28.20
CA VAL A 227 18.26 8.40 -28.94
C VAL A 227 18.18 9.19 -30.26
N LEU A 228 16.98 9.34 -30.81
CA LEU A 228 16.72 10.03 -32.08
C LEU A 228 16.51 11.55 -31.95
N GLY A 229 16.56 12.10 -30.73
CA GLY A 229 16.42 13.54 -30.51
C GLY A 229 15.00 14.06 -30.77
N GLU A 230 13.99 13.22 -30.59
CA GLU A 230 12.58 13.53 -30.78
C GLU A 230 12.12 14.70 -29.89
N THR A 231 11.25 15.54 -30.43
CA THR A 231 10.72 16.71 -29.74
C THR A 231 9.48 16.35 -28.95
N ILE A 232 9.43 16.77 -27.68
CA ILE A 232 8.28 16.51 -26.81
C ILE A 232 7.08 17.31 -27.31
N ARG A 233 6.03 16.60 -27.71
CA ARG A 233 4.71 17.20 -27.98
C ARG A 233 3.98 17.50 -26.69
N TRP A 234 3.98 16.56 -25.75
CA TRP A 234 3.47 16.78 -24.40
C TRP A 234 4.03 15.76 -23.41
N ALA A 235 4.13 16.16 -22.15
CA ALA A 235 4.61 15.33 -21.05
C ALA A 235 3.71 15.49 -19.82
N ALA A 236 2.91 14.47 -19.51
CA ALA A 236 1.89 14.52 -18.47
C ALA A 236 2.27 13.65 -17.26
N PRO A 237 2.52 14.24 -16.06
CA PRO A 237 2.80 13.49 -14.85
C PRO A 237 1.60 12.62 -14.43
N CYS A 238 1.84 11.33 -14.21
CA CYS A 238 0.78 10.39 -13.85
C CYS A 238 1.31 9.25 -12.95
N VAL A 239 0.40 8.41 -12.49
CA VAL A 239 0.71 7.19 -11.75
C VAL A 239 0.25 6.00 -12.57
N SER A 240 1.10 4.98 -12.77
CA SER A 240 0.68 3.75 -13.44
C SER A 240 -0.37 2.99 -12.60
N GLY A 241 -1.43 2.53 -13.24
CA GLY A 241 -2.49 1.70 -12.65
C GLY A 241 -2.24 0.20 -12.81
N ARG A 242 -3.12 -0.62 -12.24
CA ARG A 242 -3.13 -2.07 -12.48
C ARG A 242 -3.88 -2.36 -13.78
N GLY A 243 -3.14 -2.65 -14.85
CA GLY A 243 -3.70 -3.36 -16.00
C GLY A 243 -3.99 -4.81 -15.66
N ALA A 244 -5.20 -5.28 -16.00
CA ALA A 244 -5.48 -6.72 -16.02
C ALA A 244 -4.46 -7.38 -16.95
N SER A 245 -3.73 -8.35 -16.41
CA SER A 245 -2.70 -9.08 -17.15
C SER A 245 -3.33 -9.66 -18.40
N ALA A 246 -2.80 -9.35 -19.59
CA ALA A 246 -2.88 -10.33 -20.66
C ALA A 246 -2.32 -11.63 -20.06
N ARG A 247 -3.12 -12.70 -20.09
CA ARG A 247 -2.73 -14.07 -19.78
C ARG A 247 -1.36 -14.31 -20.43
N ARG A 248 -0.42 -14.97 -19.72
CA ARG A 248 0.88 -15.41 -20.25
C ARG A 248 0.69 -16.01 -21.65
N SER A 249 0.76 -15.18 -22.68
CA SER A 249 1.01 -15.57 -24.04
C SER A 249 2.50 -15.39 -24.19
N LEU A 250 3.19 -16.48 -24.51
CA LEU A 250 4.64 -16.52 -24.64
C LEU A 250 5.14 -15.31 -25.45
N GLY A 251 6.02 -14.51 -24.87
CA GLY A 251 6.85 -13.54 -25.62
C GLY A 251 6.60 -12.05 -25.40
N VAL A 252 5.45 -11.60 -24.88
CA VAL A 252 5.19 -10.14 -24.71
C VAL A 252 5.73 -9.64 -23.35
N SER A 253 7.02 -9.30 -23.32
CA SER A 253 7.61 -8.48 -22.26
C SER A 253 7.00 -7.08 -22.35
N GLY A 254 6.28 -6.59 -21.33
CA GLY A 254 5.53 -5.33 -21.46
C GLY A 254 4.90 -4.72 -20.20
N ARG A 255 5.10 -5.31 -19.01
CA ARG A 255 4.31 -4.94 -17.84
C ARG A 255 4.89 -3.71 -17.12
N ILE A 256 4.14 -2.61 -17.10
CA ILE A 256 4.41 -1.48 -16.22
C ILE A 256 3.98 -1.85 -14.79
N PRO A 257 4.86 -1.72 -13.77
CA PRO A 257 4.47 -1.94 -12.39
C PRO A 257 3.38 -0.94 -11.97
N ALA A 258 2.35 -1.39 -11.28
CA ALA A 258 1.32 -0.50 -10.75
C ALA A 258 1.86 0.40 -9.61
N ASN A 259 1.19 1.54 -9.41
CA ASN A 259 1.50 2.58 -8.43
C ASN A 259 2.92 3.16 -8.59
N LEU A 260 3.39 3.27 -9.83
CA LEU A 260 4.67 3.89 -10.15
C LEU A 260 4.43 5.33 -10.59
N PHE A 261 5.04 6.28 -9.88
CA PHE A 261 4.98 7.70 -10.24
C PHE A 261 5.92 7.97 -11.40
N GLY A 262 5.37 8.52 -12.48
CA GLY A 262 6.10 8.79 -13.71
C GLY A 262 5.49 9.94 -14.49
N ALA A 263 5.84 10.00 -15.76
CA ALA A 263 5.20 10.85 -16.75
C ALA A 263 4.96 10.04 -18.03
N LEU A 264 3.84 10.30 -18.68
CA LEU A 264 3.62 9.91 -20.07
C LEU A 264 4.18 11.00 -20.96
N VAL A 265 4.87 10.60 -22.01
CA VAL A 265 5.53 11.49 -22.97
C VAL A 265 5.13 11.07 -24.36
N ALA A 266 4.59 12.02 -25.12
CA ALA A 266 4.37 11.91 -26.56
C ALA A 266 5.35 12.81 -27.29
N THR A 267 5.84 12.33 -28.43
CA THR A 267 6.75 13.04 -29.31
C THR A 267 6.08 13.39 -30.64
N ASN A 268 6.64 14.34 -31.39
CA ASN A 268 6.08 14.77 -32.66
C ASN A 268 6.43 13.81 -33.81
N GLU A 269 7.61 13.20 -33.74
CA GLU A 269 8.23 12.43 -34.80
C GLU A 269 7.64 11.01 -34.89
N GLU A 270 7.26 10.41 -33.76
CA GLU A 270 6.63 9.09 -33.72
C GLU A 270 5.18 9.19 -33.21
N PRO A 271 4.20 9.55 -34.08
CA PRO A 271 2.82 9.81 -33.69
C PRO A 271 2.07 8.56 -33.18
N ARG A 272 2.57 7.34 -33.44
CA ARG A 272 1.96 6.09 -32.94
C ARG A 272 2.62 5.54 -31.69
N ARG A 273 3.52 6.31 -31.09
CA ARG A 273 4.29 5.88 -29.93
C ARG A 273 4.07 6.78 -28.74
N LEU A 274 4.07 6.14 -27.56
CA LEU A 274 3.97 6.81 -26.28
C LEU A 274 4.99 6.22 -25.32
N MET A 275 5.66 7.06 -24.53
CA MET A 275 6.66 6.61 -23.56
C MET A 275 6.20 6.89 -22.15
N PHE A 276 6.32 5.89 -21.26
CA PHE A 276 6.16 6.08 -19.83
C PHE A 276 7.54 6.07 -19.16
N VAL A 277 7.94 7.21 -18.60
CA VAL A 277 9.22 7.37 -17.90
C VAL A 277 8.99 7.53 -16.39
N ALA A 278 9.78 6.80 -15.59
CA ALA A 278 9.63 6.75 -14.15
C ALA A 278 10.92 6.31 -13.45
N ARG A 279 10.91 6.33 -12.10
CA ARG A 279 11.96 5.71 -11.28
C ARG A 279 11.39 4.57 -10.45
N LYS A 280 11.93 3.37 -10.62
CA LYS A 280 11.55 2.17 -9.87
C LYS A 280 12.64 1.81 -8.89
N ALA A 281 12.37 1.98 -7.58
CA ALA A 281 13.34 1.74 -6.51
C ALA A 281 14.68 2.50 -6.77
N GLY A 282 14.59 3.78 -7.13
CA GLY A 282 15.73 4.64 -7.45
C GLY A 282 16.30 4.47 -8.87
N ARG A 283 16.11 3.31 -9.50
CA ARG A 283 16.62 3.02 -10.85
C ARG A 283 15.74 3.64 -11.95
N PRO A 284 16.32 4.12 -13.06
CA PRO A 284 15.56 4.53 -14.24
C PRO A 284 14.64 3.41 -14.74
N PHE A 285 13.44 3.78 -15.15
CA PHE A 285 12.49 2.88 -15.78
C PHE A 285 11.81 3.64 -16.91
N ALA A 286 11.89 3.11 -18.12
CA ALA A 286 11.15 3.60 -19.25
C ALA A 286 10.39 2.45 -19.91
N ARG A 287 9.23 2.77 -20.49
CA ARG A 287 8.45 1.81 -21.24
C ARG A 287 7.77 2.47 -22.42
N THR A 288 8.10 1.98 -23.60
CA THR A 288 7.43 2.37 -24.84
C THR A 288 6.14 1.59 -25.01
N ILE A 289 5.10 2.29 -25.43
CA ILE A 289 3.74 1.83 -25.63
C ILE A 289 3.42 2.13 -27.09
N ASP A 290 3.17 1.06 -27.82
CA ASP A 290 2.68 1.15 -29.19
C ASP A 290 1.17 1.43 -29.17
N LEU A 291 0.74 2.39 -29.97
CA LEU A 291 -0.66 2.80 -30.10
C LEU A 291 -1.34 2.14 -31.31
N GLU A 292 -0.61 1.37 -32.11
CA GLU A 292 -1.20 0.62 -33.23
C GLU A 292 -2.32 -0.31 -32.77
N GLU A 293 -3.47 -0.20 -33.45
CA GLU A 293 -4.68 -0.95 -33.12
C GLU A 293 -5.08 -0.83 -31.64
N THR A 294 -4.88 0.33 -31.01
CA THR A 294 -5.33 0.58 -29.64
C THR A 294 -6.57 1.47 -29.59
N ASN A 295 -7.41 1.23 -28.60
CA ASN A 295 -8.51 2.08 -28.21
C ASN A 295 -8.12 2.82 -26.92
N VAL A 296 -8.22 4.14 -26.95
CA VAL A 296 -7.87 5.03 -25.84
C VAL A 296 -9.16 5.58 -25.25
N SER A 297 -9.40 5.35 -23.97
CA SER A 297 -10.61 5.84 -23.31
C SER A 297 -10.32 6.48 -21.96
N ARG A 298 -11.28 7.27 -21.49
CA ARG A 298 -11.28 7.87 -20.16
C ARG A 298 -12.21 7.09 -19.24
N GLU A 299 -11.77 6.81 -18.03
CA GLU A 299 -12.59 6.18 -16.98
C GLU A 299 -12.57 7.07 -15.71
N PRO A 300 -13.61 7.90 -15.51
CA PRO A 300 -13.71 8.79 -14.36
C PRO A 300 -13.96 8.01 -13.06
N LYS A 301 -13.23 8.37 -11.98
CA LYS A 301 -13.44 7.86 -10.62
C LYS A 301 -13.52 8.99 -9.59
N PHE A 302 -13.90 8.66 -8.36
CA PHE A 302 -14.11 9.66 -7.30
C PHE A 302 -12.86 10.49 -6.96
N LEU A 303 -11.66 9.88 -6.95
CA LEU A 303 -10.39 10.56 -6.66
C LEU A 303 -9.50 10.77 -7.88
N SER A 304 -9.83 10.14 -9.01
CA SER A 304 -8.94 10.08 -10.16
C SER A 304 -9.66 10.17 -11.49
N GLU A 305 -8.89 10.52 -12.50
CA GLU A 305 -9.23 10.37 -13.92
C GLU A 305 -8.26 9.37 -14.51
N ASN A 306 -8.79 8.26 -15.02
CA ASN A 306 -7.95 7.20 -15.56
C ASN A 306 -7.93 7.30 -17.09
N LEU A 307 -6.72 7.35 -17.64
CA LEU A 307 -6.47 7.08 -19.05
C LEU A 307 -6.28 5.58 -19.23
N VAL A 308 -7.09 4.96 -20.08
CA VAL A 308 -7.06 3.53 -20.34
C VAL A 308 -6.69 3.32 -21.81
N ILE A 309 -5.65 2.52 -22.05
CA ILE A 309 -5.21 2.14 -23.38
C ILE A 309 -5.37 0.63 -23.51
N LEU A 310 -6.24 0.19 -24.43
CA LEU A 310 -6.59 -1.20 -24.66
C LEU A 310 -6.24 -1.57 -26.10
N SER A 311 -5.74 -2.77 -26.33
CA SER A 311 -5.68 -3.29 -27.71
C SER A 311 -7.08 -3.59 -28.23
N SER A 312 -7.40 -3.10 -29.42
CA SER A 312 -8.67 -3.29 -30.14
C SER A 312 -8.93 -4.77 -30.47
N ALA A 313 -7.88 -5.58 -30.62
CA ALA A 313 -7.98 -7.03 -30.81
C ALA A 313 -8.38 -7.81 -29.53
N GLY A 314 -8.56 -7.14 -28.38
CA GLY A 314 -9.00 -7.73 -27.11
C GLY A 314 -7.98 -8.64 -26.41
N LYS A 315 -6.91 -9.05 -27.11
CA LYS A 315 -5.83 -9.94 -26.64
C LYS A 315 -4.49 -9.22 -26.34
N GLY A 316 -4.44 -7.89 -26.40
CA GLY A 316 -3.21 -7.12 -26.15
C GLY A 316 -3.06 -6.57 -24.72
N PRO A 317 -1.93 -5.89 -24.44
CA PRO A 317 -1.66 -5.29 -23.14
C PRO A 317 -2.69 -4.20 -22.81
N ARG A 318 -3.09 -4.14 -21.53
CA ARG A 318 -3.97 -3.09 -21.02
C ARG A 318 -3.14 -2.15 -20.15
N TYR A 319 -3.05 -0.88 -20.54
CA TYR A 319 -2.36 0.14 -19.76
C TYR A 319 -3.37 1.05 -19.08
N PHE A 320 -3.10 1.35 -17.81
CA PHE A 320 -3.89 2.28 -17.01
C PHE A 320 -2.94 3.34 -16.49
N PHE A 321 -3.30 4.60 -16.66
CA PHE A 321 -2.60 5.74 -16.08
C PHE A 321 -3.58 6.58 -15.30
N VAL A 322 -3.24 6.85 -14.05
CA VAL A 322 -4.10 7.48 -13.06
C VAL A 322 -3.63 8.91 -12.89
N PHE A 323 -4.53 9.84 -13.17
CA PHE A 323 -4.36 11.27 -12.97
C PHE A 323 -5.25 11.73 -11.80
N PRO A 324 -4.89 12.80 -11.09
CA PRO A 324 -5.77 13.43 -10.11
C PRO A 324 -7.08 13.89 -10.76
N ARG A 325 -8.18 13.83 -10.02
CA ARG A 325 -9.49 14.30 -10.51
C ARG A 325 -9.48 15.75 -11.00
N SER A 326 -8.65 16.61 -10.42
CA SER A 326 -8.47 18.00 -10.84
C SER A 326 -7.89 18.16 -12.25
N GLN A 327 -7.35 17.09 -12.85
CA GLN A 327 -6.76 17.10 -14.19
C GLN A 327 -7.68 16.48 -15.25
N ALA A 328 -8.99 16.40 -15.02
CA ALA A 328 -9.94 15.79 -15.95
C ALA A 328 -9.86 16.37 -17.37
N ALA A 329 -9.83 17.69 -17.47
CA ALA A 329 -9.77 18.38 -18.76
C ALA A 329 -8.42 18.15 -19.48
N LEU A 330 -7.32 18.00 -18.74
CA LEU A 330 -6.03 17.59 -19.32
C LEU A 330 -6.10 16.17 -19.90
N VAL A 331 -6.69 15.22 -19.16
CA VAL A 331 -6.85 13.84 -19.63
C VAL A 331 -7.73 13.79 -20.87
N GLU A 332 -8.79 14.59 -20.92
CA GLU A 332 -9.64 14.72 -22.11
C GLU A 332 -8.86 15.19 -23.34
N GLN A 333 -8.00 16.20 -23.19
CA GLN A 333 -7.14 16.65 -24.29
C GLN A 333 -6.13 15.60 -24.74
N ILE A 334 -5.53 14.87 -23.79
CA ILE A 334 -4.63 13.75 -24.10
C ILE A 334 -5.37 12.69 -24.93
N VAL A 335 -6.59 12.32 -24.53
CA VAL A 335 -7.41 11.35 -25.27
C VAL A 335 -7.76 11.85 -26.68
N GLN A 336 -8.09 13.13 -26.82
CA GLN A 336 -8.38 13.74 -28.13
C GLN A 336 -7.16 13.77 -29.05
N ASP A 337 -5.98 14.18 -28.55
CA ASP A 337 -4.72 14.16 -29.30
C ASP A 337 -4.35 12.74 -29.74
N LEU A 338 -4.47 11.76 -28.85
CA LEU A 338 -4.18 10.35 -29.17
C LEU A 338 -5.14 9.79 -30.23
N HIS A 339 -6.45 10.10 -30.16
CA HIS A 339 -7.40 9.69 -31.20
C HIS A 339 -7.10 10.32 -32.55
N ARG A 340 -6.71 11.60 -32.57
CA ARG A 340 -6.32 12.29 -33.80
C ARG A 340 -5.10 11.60 -34.43
N ARG A 341 -4.08 11.31 -33.64
CA ARG A 341 -2.84 10.61 -34.08
C ARG A 341 -3.10 9.21 -34.62
N CYS A 342 -4.07 8.49 -34.07
CA CYS A 342 -4.44 7.15 -34.56
C CYS A 342 -5.31 7.20 -35.82
N SER A 343 -6.05 8.29 -36.03
CA SER A 343 -6.95 8.47 -37.19
C SER A 343 -6.23 9.06 -38.41
N GLU A 344 -5.15 9.82 -38.21
CA GLU A 344 -4.35 10.35 -39.31
C GLU A 344 -3.61 9.21 -40.04
N PRO A 345 -3.77 9.05 -41.37
CA PRO A 345 -2.97 8.10 -42.13
C PRO A 345 -1.50 8.49 -42.01
N ALA A 346 -0.61 7.49 -41.89
CA ALA A 346 0.83 7.75 -41.84
C ALA A 346 1.23 8.45 -43.14
N ILE A 347 1.46 9.76 -43.09
CA ILE A 347 1.99 10.52 -44.24
C ILE A 347 3.48 10.18 -44.34
N GLN A 348 3.78 8.96 -44.79
CA GLN A 348 5.16 8.54 -45.06
C GLN A 348 5.23 7.35 -46.03
N GLU A 349 4.44 7.39 -47.10
CA GLU A 349 4.71 6.59 -48.32
C GLU A 349 4.57 7.36 -49.64
N GLU A 350 4.03 8.60 -49.65
CA GLU A 350 3.85 9.35 -50.92
C GLU A 350 5.12 10.06 -51.43
N VAL A 351 6.16 10.24 -50.62
CA VAL A 351 7.40 10.91 -51.07
C VAL A 351 8.36 9.96 -51.80
N THR A 352 8.27 8.65 -51.56
CA THR A 352 9.06 7.64 -52.29
C THR A 352 8.37 7.15 -53.57
N ALA A 353 7.05 7.33 -53.71
CA ALA A 353 6.33 6.98 -54.94
C ALA A 353 6.41 8.08 -56.03
N ASN A 354 6.46 9.36 -55.64
CA ASN A 354 6.50 10.48 -56.60
C ASN A 354 7.89 10.82 -57.17
N SER A 355 8.97 10.16 -56.72
CA SER A 355 10.30 10.27 -57.33
C SER A 355 10.59 9.18 -58.36
N ALA A 356 9.73 8.15 -58.48
CA ALA A 356 9.90 7.03 -59.40
C ALA A 356 9.12 7.17 -60.73
N SER A 357 8.40 8.28 -60.95
CA SER A 357 7.53 8.48 -62.11
C SER A 357 7.83 9.75 -62.93
N ALA A 358 9.09 10.20 -62.98
CA ALA A 358 9.53 11.15 -63.99
C ALA A 358 9.96 10.38 -65.27
N PRO A 359 9.28 10.55 -66.42
CA PRO A 359 9.67 9.88 -67.66
C PRO A 359 10.87 10.62 -68.29
N GLY A 360 11.92 9.86 -68.59
CA GLY A 360 13.01 10.26 -69.48
C GLY A 360 12.90 9.57 -70.83
#